data_AF-A0A849WPH1-F1
#
_entry.id   AF-A0A849WPH1-F1
#
_cell.length_a   1.000
_cell.length_b   1.000
_cell.length_c   1.000
_cell.angle_alpha   90.00
_cell.angle_beta   90.00
_cell.angle_gamma   90.00
#
_symmetry.space_group_name_H-M   'P 1'
#
loop_
_entity.id
_entity.type
_entity.pdbx_description
1 polymer ?
#
loop_
_entity_poly.entity_id
_entity_poly.type
_entity_poly.pdbx_seq_one_letter_code
_entity_poly.pdbx_strand_id
1 'polypeptide(L)'
;MADKVKLSKDGSSIDFVQSESIPTSLKKFRQSPEIEGFYRFIFENDLQKEAYEILDRIIVQRKAKKSQDKKLQAAEDKKDQKKKK
;
A
#
# COMPACT_ATOMS: atom_id res chain seq x y z
N MET A 1 20.51 -3.67 15.35
CA MET A 1 20.28 -4.06 13.93
C MET A 1 19.57 -5.42 13.84
N ALA A 2 18.84 -5.85 14.88
CA ALA A 2 18.25 -7.19 14.99
C ALA A 2 16.72 -7.21 15.17
N ASP A 3 16.06 -6.05 15.25
CA ASP A 3 14.65 -5.99 15.69
C ASP A 3 13.61 -5.95 14.56
N LYS A 4 14.03 -6.01 13.29
CA LYS A 4 13.14 -5.82 12.13
C LYS A 4 12.46 -7.08 11.62
N VAL A 5 12.92 -8.26 12.04
CA VAL A 5 12.43 -9.54 11.51
C VAL A 5 12.24 -10.50 12.67
N LYS A 6 10.98 -10.84 12.95
CA LYS A 6 10.63 -11.88 13.93
C LYS A 6 10.42 -13.18 13.17
N LEU A 7 11.39 -14.07 13.23
CA LEU A 7 11.23 -15.45 12.76
C LEU A 7 10.48 -16.25 13.82
N SER A 8 9.46 -16.99 13.41
CA SER A 8 8.91 -18.05 14.27
C SER A 8 9.98 -19.10 14.54
N LYS A 9 9.91 -19.71 15.72
CA LYS A 9 10.92 -20.68 16.21
C LYS A 9 11.07 -21.90 15.29
N ASP A 10 10.03 -22.18 14.51
CA ASP A 10 9.93 -23.32 13.59
C ASP A 10 10.21 -22.92 12.13
N GLY A 11 10.55 -21.65 11.86
CA GLY A 11 10.89 -21.14 10.52
C GLY A 11 9.73 -21.07 9.52
N SER A 12 8.51 -21.46 9.92
CA SER A 12 7.32 -21.52 9.07
C SER A 12 6.74 -20.15 8.71
N SER A 13 7.07 -19.10 9.49
CA SER A 13 6.57 -17.75 9.27
C SER A 13 7.60 -16.68 9.57
N ILE A 14 7.68 -15.71 8.68
CA ILE A 14 8.51 -14.51 8.82
C ILE A 14 7.55 -13.34 9.00
N ASP A 15 7.51 -12.79 10.22
CA ASP A 15 6.77 -11.56 10.50
C ASP A 15 7.74 -10.38 10.36
N PHE A 16 7.52 -9.60 9.30
CA PHE A 16 8.23 -8.34 9.11
C PHE A 16 7.65 -7.32 10.09
N VAL A 17 8.45 -6.91 11.07
CA VAL A 17 8.06 -5.82 11.98
C VAL A 17 7.99 -4.56 11.13
N GLN A 18 6.76 -4.18 10.78
CA GLN A 18 6.47 -3.00 9.99
C GLN A 18 7.15 -1.80 10.64
N SER A 19 8.16 -1.23 9.97
CA SER A 19 8.85 -0.05 10.47
C SER A 19 7.80 1.05 10.66
N GLU A 20 7.60 1.46 11.93
CA GLU A 20 6.42 2.20 12.42
C GLU A 20 6.18 3.60 11.82
N SER A 21 6.90 4.02 10.78
CA SER A 21 6.47 5.17 9.99
C SER A 21 7.00 5.10 8.57
N ILE A 22 6.19 4.56 7.65
CA ILE A 22 6.38 4.85 6.23
C ILE A 22 6.33 6.38 6.12
N PRO A 23 7.42 7.05 5.68
CA PRO A 23 7.46 8.49 5.76
C PRO A 23 6.39 9.08 4.86
N THR A 24 5.47 9.85 5.45
CA THR A 24 4.37 10.50 4.71
C THR A 24 4.85 11.71 3.91
N SER A 25 6.04 12.22 4.20
CA SER A 25 6.65 13.32 3.46
C SER A 25 7.60 12.80 2.38
N LEU A 26 7.50 13.40 1.18
CA LEU A 26 8.33 13.04 0.02
C LEU A 26 9.83 13.11 0.31
N LYS A 27 10.26 14.10 1.11
CA LYS A 27 11.67 14.28 1.47
C LYS A 27 12.19 13.11 2.32
N LYS A 28 11.43 12.71 3.35
CA LYS A 28 11.81 11.57 4.19
C LYS A 28 11.66 10.23 3.46
N PHE A 29 10.69 10.13 2.55
CA PHE A 29 10.48 8.94 1.72
C PHE A 29 11.70 8.65 0.85
N ARG A 30 12.26 9.66 0.17
CA ARG A 30 13.47 9.52 -0.66
C ARG A 30 14.76 9.27 0.13
N GLN A 31 14.78 9.64 1.41
CA GLN A 31 15.92 9.44 2.30
C GLN A 31 15.87 8.08 3.03
N SER A 32 14.80 7.30 2.85
CA SER A 32 14.67 6.00 3.48
C SER A 32 15.56 4.96 2.77
N PRO A 33 16.45 4.24 3.48
CA PRO A 33 17.31 3.22 2.89
C PRO A 33 16.52 2.12 2.18
N GLU A 34 15.33 1.78 2.69
CA GLU A 34 14.46 0.75 2.11
C GLU A 34 13.89 1.20 0.77
N ILE A 35 13.56 2.49 0.64
CA ILE A 35 13.05 3.09 -0.61
C ILE A 35 14.17 3.23 -1.64
N GLU A 36 15.38 3.63 -1.21
CA GLU A 36 16.54 3.66 -2.10
C GLU A 36 16.85 2.26 -2.66
N GLY A 37 16.86 1.23 -1.80
CA GLY A 37 17.06 -0.16 -2.22
C GLY A 37 16.02 -0.63 -3.24
N PHE A 38 14.76 -0.27 -3.06
CA PHE A 38 13.70 -0.57 -4.03
C PHE A 38 13.93 0.08 -5.39
N TYR A 39 14.28 1.38 -5.41
CA TYR A 39 14.58 2.07 -6.67
C TYR A 39 15.82 1.51 -7.37
N ARG A 40 16.87 1.17 -6.60
CA ARG A 40 18.07 0.50 -7.14
C ARG A 40 17.74 -0.85 -7.75
N PHE A 41 16.98 -1.69 -7.05
CA PHE A 41 16.55 -2.99 -7.56
C PHE A 41 15.83 -2.86 -8.90
N ILE A 42 14.86 -1.94 -9.01
CA ILE A 42 14.14 -1.72 -10.27
C ILE A 42 15.10 -1.29 -11.38
N PHE A 43 15.99 -0.35 -11.09
CA PHE A 43 16.91 0.20 -12.08
C PHE A 43 17.97 -0.81 -12.53
N GLU A 44 18.59 -1.52 -11.60
CA GLU A 44 19.66 -2.49 -11.85
C GLU A 44 19.16 -3.73 -12.60
N ASN A 45 17.87 -4.06 -12.48
CA ASN A 45 17.25 -5.20 -13.15
C ASN A 45 16.41 -4.80 -14.38
N ASP A 46 16.45 -3.53 -14.80
CA ASP A 46 15.70 -3.00 -15.95
C ASP A 46 14.18 -3.25 -15.90
N LEU A 47 13.60 -3.14 -14.69
CA LEU A 47 12.18 -3.43 -14.42
C LEU A 47 11.30 -2.17 -14.38
N GLN A 48 11.75 -1.06 -14.95
CA GLN A 48 11.06 0.23 -14.82
C GLN A 48 9.67 0.18 -15.48
N LYS A 49 9.55 -0.54 -16.60
CA LYS A 49 8.28 -0.68 -17.33
C LYS A 49 7.26 -1.49 -16.52
N GLU A 50 7.67 -2.64 -16.02
CA GLU A 50 6.84 -3.54 -15.21
C GLU A 50 6.40 -2.84 -13.93
N ALA A 51 7.33 -2.15 -13.26
CA ALA A 51 7.02 -1.36 -12.08
C ALA A 51 5.97 -0.28 -12.37
N TYR A 52 6.10 0.42 -13.50
CA TYR A 52 5.13 1.43 -13.93
C TYR A 52 3.74 0.81 -14.18
N GLU A 53 3.67 -0.30 -14.92
CA GLU A 53 2.39 -0.97 -15.23
C GLU A 53 1.69 -1.49 -13.96
N ILE A 54 2.44 -2.03 -13.00
CA ILE A 54 1.90 -2.49 -11.73
C ILE A 54 1.34 -1.29 -10.93
N LEU A 55 2.09 -0.20 -10.84
CA LEU A 55 1.65 1.01 -10.14
C LEU A 55 0.38 1.60 -10.76
N ASP A 56 0.29 1.66 -12.08
CA ASP A 56 -0.89 2.18 -12.77
C ASP A 56 -2.13 1.32 -12.49
N ARG A 57 -2.00 -0.01 -12.60
CA ARG A 57 -3.09 -0.95 -12.24
C ARG A 57 -3.58 -0.74 -10.81
N ILE A 58 -2.67 -0.58 -9.85
CA ILE A 58 -3.02 -0.31 -8.45
C ILE A 58 -3.76 1.02 -8.30
N ILE A 59 -3.32 2.07 -9.00
CA ILE A 59 -3.96 3.40 -8.96
C ILE A 59 -5.39 3.31 -9.53
N VAL A 60 -5.57 2.64 -10.66
CA VAL A 60 -6.89 2.43 -11.28
C VAL A 60 -7.81 1.66 -10.35
N GLN A 61 -7.34 0.55 -9.77
CA GLN A 61 -8.11 -0.24 -8.80
C GLN A 61 -8.50 0.58 -7.56
N ARG A 62 -7.58 1.40 -7.02
CA ARG A 62 -7.89 2.29 -5.88
C ARG A 62 -8.95 3.33 -6.23
N LYS A 63 -8.88 3.93 -7.42
CA LYS A 63 -9.90 4.88 -7.91
C LYS A 63 -11.26 4.19 -8.09
N ALA A 64 -11.28 2.99 -8.66
CA ALA A 64 -12.50 2.20 -8.84
C ALA A 64 -13.14 1.85 -7.51
N LYS A 65 -12.35 1.34 -6.54
CA LYS A 65 -12.82 1.02 -5.19
C LYS A 65 -13.42 2.25 -4.49
N LYS A 66 -12.71 3.40 -4.52
CA LYS A 66 -13.22 4.66 -3.95
C LYS A 66 -14.54 5.10 -4.58
N SER A 67 -14.75 4.87 -5.88
CA SER A 67 -16.02 5.16 -6.53
C SER A 67 -17.14 4.20 -6.10
N GLN A 68 -16.84 2.92 -5.90
CA GLN A 68 -17.81 1.94 -5.43
C GLN A 68 -18.24 2.23 -3.99
N ASP A 69 -17.27 2.50 -3.11
CA ASP A 69 -17.53 2.83 -1.70
C ASP A 69 -18.47 4.04 -1.57
N LYS A 70 -18.27 5.08 -2.39
CA LYS A 70 -19.18 6.25 -2.43
C LYS A 70 -20.60 5.89 -2.89
N LYS A 71 -20.74 4.98 -3.85
CA LYS A 71 -22.05 4.55 -4.36
C LYS A 71 -22.79 3.69 -3.32
N LEU A 72 -22.06 2.84 -2.59
CA LEU A 72 -22.60 2.03 -1.50
C LEU A 72 -23.08 2.93 -0.35
N GLN A 73 -22.25 3.88 0.09
CA GLN A 73 -22.63 4.85 1.12
C GLN A 73 -23.88 5.65 0.71
N ALA A 74 -23.93 6.18 -0.52
CA ALA A 74 -25.10 6.91 -1.00
C ALA A 74 -26.38 6.04 -1.10
N ALA A 75 -26.24 4.72 -1.28
CA ALA A 75 -27.37 3.80 -1.27
C ALA A 75 -27.85 3.47 0.14
N GLU A 76 -26.94 3.38 1.11
CA GLU A 76 -27.24 3.22 2.54
C GLU A 76 -27.91 4.48 3.10
N ASP A 77 -27.37 5.67 2.81
CA ASP A 77 -27.95 6.95 3.21
C ASP A 77 -29.40 7.12 2.70
N LYS A 78 -29.67 6.68 1.47
CA LYS A 78 -31.03 6.70 0.90
C LYS A 78 -31.97 5.70 1.57
N LYS A 79 -31.49 4.53 1.99
CA LYS A 79 -32.30 3.54 2.72
C LYS A 79 -32.63 4.03 4.13
N ASP A 80 -31.67 4.65 4.80
CA ASP A 80 -31.88 5.21 6.14
C ASP A 80 -32.81 6.42 6.15
N GLN A 81 -32.75 7.28 5.13
CA GLN A 81 -33.73 8.37 4.95
C GLN A 81 -35.15 7.85 4.68
N LYS A 82 -35.30 6.72 3.98
CA LYS A 82 -36.61 6.13 3.66
C LYS A 82 -37.23 5.35 4.82
N LYS A 83 -36.42 4.90 5.80
CA LYS A 83 -36.90 4.28 7.05
C LYS A 83 -37.32 5.29 8.12
N LYS A 84 -36.85 6.54 8.04
CA LYS A 84 -37.18 7.63 8.98
C LYS A 84 -38.40 8.48 8.55
N LYS A 85 -39.01 8.19 7.40
CA LYS A 85 -40.20 8.84 6.86
C LYS A 85 -41.37 7.87 6.88
#